data_AF-A0A7S3PKE3-F1
#
_entry.id   AF-A0A7S3PKE3-F1
#
_cell.length_a   1.000
_cell.length_b   1.000
_cell.length_c   1.000
_cell.angle_alpha   90.00
_cell.angle_beta   90.00
_cell.angle_gamma   90.00
#
_symmetry.space_group_name_H-M   'P 1'
#
loop_
_entity.id
_entity.type
_entity.pdbx_description
1 polymer ?
#
loop_
_entity_poly.entity_id
_entity_poly.type
_entity_poly.pdbx_seq_one_letter_code
_entity_poly.pdbx_strand_id
1 'polypeptide(L)'
;MDEERAAFVSDRIVEVLKAEFGLGDLGIGIMQKWMRKMAVDDPEGNLKRVRAWLIEAFNRKSSSVSIKDDSINKWQRGCPDIVPNLTARPFWCTRFTPKDDLYYFLRKLAANADRICKELVATKGKKLFQPYRAPNWVRL
;
A
#
# COMPACT_ATOMS: atom_id res chain seq x y z
N MET A 1 -10.21 31.38 -16.34
CA MET A 1 -9.32 31.28 -15.15
C MET A 1 -9.50 29.96 -14.42
N ASP A 2 -10.73 29.50 -14.17
CA ASP A 2 -10.97 28.20 -13.50
C ASP A 2 -10.71 26.97 -14.38
N GLU A 3 -11.03 27.05 -15.67
CA GLU A 3 -10.78 25.96 -16.63
C GLU A 3 -9.29 25.70 -16.88
N GLU A 4 -8.52 26.78 -16.98
CA GLU A 4 -7.07 26.74 -17.17
C GLU A 4 -6.35 26.18 -15.93
N ARG A 5 -6.84 26.51 -14.73
CA ARG A 5 -6.38 25.91 -13.48
C ARG A 5 -6.75 24.42 -13.39
N ALA A 6 -7.95 24.03 -13.84
CA ALA A 6 -8.37 22.63 -13.84
C ALA A 6 -7.54 21.77 -14.81
N ALA A 7 -7.23 22.30 -15.99
CA ALA A 7 -6.36 21.65 -16.96
C ALA A 7 -4.94 21.46 -16.40
N PHE A 8 -4.36 22.51 -15.82
CA PHE A 8 -3.04 22.44 -15.18
C PHE A 8 -2.97 21.38 -14.07
N VAL A 9 -4.00 21.30 -13.21
CA VAL A 9 -4.08 20.29 -12.15
C VAL A 9 -4.21 18.88 -12.74
N SER A 10 -5.01 18.71 -13.79
CA SER A 10 -5.17 17.42 -14.48
C SER A 10 -3.85 16.93 -15.08
N ASP A 11 -3.10 17.81 -15.75
CA ASP A 11 -1.82 17.47 -16.37
C ASP A 11 -0.77 17.12 -15.32
N ARG A 12 -0.76 17.85 -14.20
CA ARG A 12 0.13 17.56 -13.06
C ARG A 12 -0.15 16.21 -12.42
N ILE A 13 -1.43 15.83 -12.30
CA ILE A 13 -1.83 14.51 -11.80
C ILE A 13 -1.29 13.42 -12.73
N VAL A 14 -1.44 13.57 -14.04
CA VAL A 14 -0.94 12.60 -15.03
C VAL A 14 0.59 12.47 -14.93
N GLU A 15 1.31 13.58 -14.82
CA GLU A 15 2.77 13.61 -14.68
C GLU A 15 3.22 12.80 -13.45
N VAL A 16 2.61 13.04 -12.28
CA VAL A 16 2.95 12.32 -11.04
C VAL A 16 2.59 10.84 -11.12
N LEU A 17 1.43 10.49 -11.69
CA LEU A 17 1.03 9.09 -11.87
C LEU A 17 1.99 8.31 -12.79
N LYS A 18 2.58 8.97 -13.78
CA LYS A 18 3.61 8.37 -14.64
C LYS A 18 4.96 8.28 -13.92
N ALA A 19 5.42 9.38 -13.34
CA ALA A 19 6.76 9.50 -12.81
C ALA A 19 6.98 8.73 -11.49
N GLU A 20 6.03 8.80 -10.56
CA GLU A 20 6.17 8.21 -9.22
C GLU A 20 5.53 6.81 -9.12
N PHE A 21 4.45 6.55 -9.88
CA PHE A 21 3.70 5.29 -9.80
C PHE A 21 3.88 4.37 -11.01
N GLY A 22 4.60 4.80 -12.04
CA GLY A 22 4.88 3.98 -13.22
C GLY A 22 3.64 3.52 -13.99
N LEU A 23 2.52 4.25 -13.88
CA LEU A 23 1.27 3.83 -14.51
C LEU A 23 1.30 4.08 -16.02
N GLY A 24 0.95 3.05 -16.81
CA GLY A 24 0.63 3.22 -18.22
C GLY A 24 -0.71 3.94 -18.44
N ASP A 25 -1.01 4.33 -19.67
CA ASP A 25 -2.17 5.18 -19.99
C ASP A 25 -3.52 4.56 -19.54
N LEU A 26 -3.66 3.24 -19.59
CA LEU A 26 -4.83 2.53 -19.06
C LEU A 26 -4.96 2.72 -17.54
N GLY A 27 -3.86 2.56 -16.79
CA GLY A 27 -3.84 2.74 -15.34
C GLY A 27 -4.16 4.18 -14.93
N ILE A 28 -3.68 5.15 -15.71
CA ILE A 28 -3.99 6.57 -15.52
C ILE A 28 -5.48 6.83 -15.73
N GLY A 29 -6.07 6.28 -16.79
CA GLY A 29 -7.51 6.42 -17.04
C GLY A 29 -8.37 5.83 -15.91
N ILE A 30 -7.96 4.69 -15.35
CA ILE A 30 -8.60 4.09 -14.17
C ILE A 30 -8.46 5.00 -12.94
N MET A 31 -7.27 5.52 -12.67
CA MET A 31 -7.01 6.39 -11.51
C MET A 31 -7.76 7.72 -11.60
N GLN A 32 -7.79 8.36 -12.76
CA GLN A 32 -8.57 9.59 -12.97
C GLN A 32 -10.08 9.34 -12.79
N LYS A 33 -10.60 8.21 -13.27
CA LYS A 33 -11.99 7.80 -13.03
C LYS A 33 -12.26 7.61 -11.53
N TRP A 34 -11.33 6.98 -10.82
CA TRP A 34 -11.42 6.81 -9.37
C TRP A 34 -11.37 8.14 -8.61
N MET A 35 -10.46 9.05 -8.96
CA MET A 35 -10.36 10.37 -8.33
C MET A 35 -11.63 11.19 -8.52
N ARG A 36 -12.24 11.15 -9.70
CA ARG A 36 -13.55 11.78 -9.95
C ARG A 36 -14.64 11.19 -9.06
N LYS A 37 -14.69 9.86 -8.94
CA LYS A 37 -15.63 9.19 -8.02
C LYS A 37 -15.40 9.58 -6.55
N MET A 38 -14.15 9.71 -6.10
CA MET A 38 -13.84 10.19 -4.74
C MET A 38 -14.25 11.65 -4.50
N ALA A 39 -14.35 12.46 -5.56
CA ALA A 39 -14.72 13.86 -5.46
C ALA A 39 -16.24 14.08 -5.44
N VAL A 40 -17.00 13.21 -6.11
CA VAL A 40 -18.43 13.40 -6.40
C VAL A 40 -19.34 12.37 -5.71
N ASP A 41 -18.89 11.12 -5.54
CA ASP A 41 -19.74 9.96 -5.18
C ASP A 41 -19.39 9.34 -3.82
N ASP A 42 -18.90 10.13 -2.85
CA ASP A 42 -18.56 9.64 -1.49
C ASP A 42 -19.41 10.30 -0.38
N PRO A 43 -20.75 10.10 -0.38
CA PRO A 43 -21.64 10.72 0.60
C PRO A 43 -21.37 10.24 2.04
N GLU A 44 -20.79 9.05 2.20
CA GLU A 44 -20.48 8.42 3.49
C GLU A 44 -19.05 8.73 3.96
N GLY A 45 -18.21 9.38 3.12
CA GLY A 45 -16.83 9.71 3.46
C GLY A 45 -15.86 8.52 3.51
N ASN A 46 -16.24 7.38 2.93
CA ASN A 46 -15.45 6.15 2.89
C ASN A 46 -14.10 6.35 2.18
N LEU A 47 -14.04 7.28 1.22
CA LEU A 47 -12.87 7.58 0.40
C LEU A 47 -12.12 8.84 0.86
N LYS A 48 -12.60 9.53 1.90
CA LYS A 48 -11.95 10.70 2.51
C LYS A 48 -10.48 10.43 2.85
N ARG A 49 -10.18 9.22 3.34
CA ARG A 49 -8.82 8.78 3.70
C ARG A 49 -7.89 8.70 2.49
N VAL A 50 -8.37 8.09 1.41
CA VAL A 50 -7.59 7.92 0.17
C VAL A 50 -7.39 9.25 -0.53
N ARG A 51 -8.41 10.10 -0.51
CA ARG A 51 -8.35 11.46 -1.06
C ARG A 51 -7.31 12.32 -0.35
N ALA A 52 -7.28 12.31 0.99
CA ALA A 52 -6.27 13.06 1.75
C ALA A 52 -4.84 12.60 1.41
N TRP A 53 -4.63 11.29 1.31
CA TRP A 53 -3.33 10.73 0.92
C TRP A 53 -2.93 11.11 -0.51
N LEU A 54 -3.84 11.02 -1.48
CA LEU A 54 -3.56 11.40 -2.87
C LEU A 54 -3.17 12.89 -2.97
N ILE A 55 -3.89 13.76 -2.27
CA ILE A 55 -3.55 15.19 -2.22
C ILE A 55 -2.16 15.39 -1.64
N GLU A 56 -1.80 14.67 -0.57
CA GLU A 56 -0.45 14.74 0.01
C GLU A 56 0.62 14.22 -0.95
N ALA A 57 0.34 13.12 -1.66
CA ALA A 57 1.23 12.54 -2.66
C ALA A 57 1.45 13.47 -3.86
N PHE A 58 0.41 14.17 -4.33
CA PHE A 58 0.53 15.15 -5.44
C PHE A 58 1.23 16.44 -5.03
N ASN A 59 1.10 16.85 -3.76
CA ASN A 59 1.71 18.08 -3.25
C ASN A 59 3.18 17.92 -2.84
N ARG A 60 3.67 16.70 -2.60
CA ARG A 60 5.07 16.44 -2.23
C ARG A 60 5.85 15.94 -3.44
N LYS A 61 6.85 16.71 -3.89
CA LYS A 61 7.91 16.20 -4.77
C LYS A 61 8.75 15.21 -3.97
N SER A 62 8.91 14.00 -4.50
CA SER A 62 9.78 12.94 -3.98
C SER A 62 9.21 12.16 -2.79
N SER A 63 8.92 10.88 -3.08
CA SER A 63 9.49 9.71 -2.38
C SER A 63 9.95 9.98 -0.93
N SER A 64 9.32 9.27 0.00
CA SER A 64 9.29 9.51 1.43
C SER A 64 8.26 10.58 1.81
N VAL A 65 7.20 10.12 2.49
CA VAL A 65 6.73 10.86 3.67
C VAL A 65 8.01 11.24 4.41
N SER A 66 8.44 12.49 4.33
CA SER A 66 9.63 12.95 5.04
C SER A 66 9.45 12.48 6.46
N ILE A 67 10.29 11.52 6.86
CA ILE A 67 10.38 10.90 8.18
C ILE A 67 10.87 11.99 9.12
N LYS A 68 10.02 12.99 9.33
CA LYS A 68 10.21 14.23 10.07
C LYS A 68 8.92 14.59 10.81
N ASP A 69 7.99 13.66 10.87
CA ASP A 69 6.79 13.82 11.65
C ASP A 69 6.93 12.94 12.89
N ASP A 70 6.99 13.58 14.05
CA ASP A 70 6.94 12.90 15.36
C ASP A 70 5.64 12.09 15.52
N SER A 71 4.70 12.19 14.57
CA SER A 71 3.52 11.35 14.42
C SER A 71 3.81 9.88 14.05
N ILE A 72 4.97 9.57 13.44
CA ILE A 72 5.32 8.19 13.06
C ILE A 72 5.92 7.48 14.27
N ASN A 73 5.32 6.34 14.62
CA ASN A 73 5.83 5.50 15.69
C ASN A 73 7.30 5.10 15.41
N LYS A 74 8.18 5.26 16.41
CA LYS A 74 9.61 4.90 16.31
C LYS A 74 9.87 3.49 15.78
N TRP A 75 8.95 2.56 15.99
CA TRP A 75 9.02 1.17 15.49
C TRP A 75 8.75 1.02 13.99
N GLN A 76 8.23 2.05 13.33
CA GLN A 76 7.97 2.07 11.88
C GLN A 76 9.06 2.80 11.09
N ARG A 77 10.08 3.33 11.78
CA ARG A 77 11.23 3.95 11.13
C ARG A 77 11.96 2.92 10.27
N GLY A 78 12.17 3.23 8.99
CA GLY A 78 12.80 2.34 8.01
C GLY A 78 11.81 1.62 7.09
N CYS A 79 10.50 1.63 7.38
CA CYS A 79 9.50 1.12 6.44
C CYS A 79 9.55 1.94 5.13
N PRO A 80 9.75 1.30 3.96
CA PRO A 80 9.96 2.02 2.70
C PRO A 80 8.74 2.88 2.32
N ASP A 81 7.54 2.37 2.60
CA ASP A 81 6.29 3.09 2.40
C ASP A 81 5.46 3.07 3.69
N ILE A 82 5.19 4.26 4.23
CA ILE A 82 4.21 4.44 5.30
C ILE A 82 2.97 5.01 4.65
N VAL A 83 1.96 4.15 4.44
CA VAL A 83 0.64 4.59 3.98
C VAL A 83 -0.06 5.27 5.16
N PRO A 84 -0.32 6.58 5.10
CA PRO A 84 -0.98 7.31 6.17
C PRO A 84 -2.33 6.68 6.53
N ASN A 85 -2.67 6.70 7.82
CA ASN A 85 -3.91 6.18 8.38
C ASN A 85 -4.14 4.66 8.19
N LEU A 86 -3.13 3.90 7.79
CA LEU A 86 -3.14 2.44 7.93
C LEU A 86 -2.86 2.10 9.39
N THR A 87 -3.71 1.26 9.99
CA THR A 87 -3.57 0.87 11.39
C THR A 87 -2.24 0.15 11.60
N ALA A 88 -1.34 0.76 12.36
CA ALA A 88 -0.07 0.14 12.74
C ALA A 88 -0.25 -0.72 14.00
N ARG A 89 -0.08 -2.03 13.87
CA ARG A 89 -0.11 -2.96 15.00
C ARG A 89 1.04 -3.98 14.90
N PRO A 90 1.74 -4.27 16.01
CA PRO A 90 2.76 -5.32 16.02
C PRO A 90 2.16 -6.71 15.90
N PHE A 91 0.90 -6.89 16.33
CA PHE A 91 0.18 -8.15 16.26
C PHE A 91 -1.22 -7.95 15.67
N TRP A 92 -1.55 -8.76 14.67
CA TRP A 92 -2.86 -8.79 14.03
C TRP A 92 -3.56 -10.08 14.46
N CYS A 93 -4.54 -9.97 15.35
CA CYS A 93 -5.36 -11.11 15.74
C CYS A 93 -6.71 -11.05 15.01
N THR A 94 -7.35 -12.22 14.90
CA THR A 94 -8.61 -12.44 14.19
C THR A 94 -9.78 -11.58 14.71
N ARG A 95 -9.65 -10.97 15.89
CA ARG A 95 -10.65 -10.04 16.45
C ARG A 95 -10.64 -8.66 15.79
N PHE A 96 -9.57 -8.30 15.08
CA PHE A 96 -9.35 -6.95 14.53
C PHE A 96 -9.39 -6.88 13.00
N THR A 97 -9.67 -7.99 12.33
CA THR A 97 -9.67 -8.08 10.86
C THR A 97 -11.05 -8.50 10.36
N PRO A 98 -11.47 -8.06 9.16
CA PRO A 98 -12.74 -8.50 8.56
C PRO A 98 -12.83 -10.03 8.61
N LYS A 99 -13.91 -10.51 9.22
CA LYS A 99 -13.99 -11.87 9.79
C LYS A 99 -14.05 -12.98 8.75
N ASP A 100 -14.30 -12.67 7.48
CA ASP A 100 -14.70 -13.72 6.54
C ASP A 100 -13.51 -14.19 5.70
N ASP A 101 -12.86 -13.31 4.96
CA ASP A 101 -11.83 -13.73 3.99
C ASP A 101 -10.49 -14.10 4.63
N LEU A 102 -9.95 -13.23 5.51
CA LEU A 102 -8.65 -13.50 6.15
C LEU A 102 -8.76 -14.71 7.09
N TYR A 103 -9.87 -14.84 7.80
CA TYR A 103 -10.08 -15.96 8.71
C TYR A 103 -10.23 -17.27 7.95
N TYR A 104 -10.97 -17.27 6.83
CA TYR A 104 -11.07 -18.43 5.96
C TYR A 104 -9.69 -18.86 5.45
N PHE A 105 -8.89 -17.90 4.96
CA PHE A 105 -7.52 -18.18 4.52
C PHE A 105 -6.65 -18.78 5.63
N LEU A 106 -6.64 -18.17 6.81
CA LEU A 106 -5.82 -18.64 7.95
C LEU A 106 -6.25 -20.03 8.40
N ARG A 107 -7.55 -20.33 8.45
CA ARG A 107 -8.06 -21.67 8.77
C ARG A 107 -7.63 -22.70 7.73
N LYS A 108 -7.72 -22.36 6.45
CA LYS A 108 -7.30 -23.24 5.36
C LYS A 108 -5.80 -23.52 5.44
N LEU A 109 -4.99 -22.50 5.73
CA LEU A 109 -3.54 -22.65 5.92
C LEU A 109 -3.24 -23.56 7.12
N ALA A 110 -3.86 -23.30 8.27
CA ALA A 110 -3.66 -24.09 9.49
C ALA A 110 -4.08 -25.56 9.31
N ALA A 111 -5.22 -25.81 8.65
CA ALA A 111 -5.71 -27.16 8.37
C ALA A 111 -4.79 -27.96 7.42
N ASN A 112 -3.92 -27.29 6.66
CA ASN A 112 -2.98 -27.92 5.74
C ASN A 112 -1.51 -27.81 6.21
N ALA A 113 -1.26 -27.36 7.44
CA ALA A 113 0.09 -27.09 7.94
C ALA A 113 1.02 -28.32 7.80
N ASP A 114 0.56 -29.50 8.22
CA ASP A 114 1.36 -30.73 8.14
C ASP A 114 1.77 -31.08 6.71
N ARG A 115 0.85 -30.90 5.75
CA ARG A 115 1.11 -31.14 4.34
C ARG A 115 2.14 -30.15 3.80
N ILE A 116 1.95 -28.87 4.09
CA ILE A 116 2.87 -27.79 3.69
C ILE A 116 4.28 -28.06 4.25
N CYS A 117 4.38 -28.45 5.52
CA CYS A 117 5.66 -28.80 6.15
C CYS A 117 6.33 -30.00 5.50
N LYS A 118 5.58 -31.08 5.20
CA LYS A 118 6.11 -32.26 4.49
C LYS A 118 6.62 -31.91 3.10
N GLU A 119 5.85 -31.15 2.34
CA GLU A 119 6.24 -30.68 1.01
C GLU A 119 7.51 -29.83 1.09
N LEU A 120 7.58 -28.89 2.04
CA LEU A 120 8.75 -28.05 2.25
C LEU A 120 10.00 -28.85 2.64
N VAL A 121 9.89 -29.80 3.57
CA VAL A 121 11.02 -30.67 3.96
C VAL A 121 11.50 -31.51 2.77
N ALA A 122 10.59 -31.98 1.92
CA ALA A 122 10.94 -32.72 0.71
C ALA A 122 11.65 -31.87 -0.36
N THR A 123 11.73 -30.54 -0.18
CA THR A 123 12.55 -29.64 -1.03
C THR A 123 13.98 -29.44 -0.53
N LYS A 124 14.32 -29.95 0.66
CA LYS A 124 15.66 -29.84 1.22
C LYS A 124 16.69 -30.47 0.26
N GLY A 125 17.76 -29.74 -0.03
CA GLY A 125 18.81 -30.16 -0.97
C GLY A 125 18.54 -29.85 -2.45
N LYS A 126 17.33 -29.39 -2.82
CA LYS A 126 16.96 -29.12 -4.24
C LYS A 126 17.35 -27.73 -4.76
N LYS A 127 18.14 -26.95 -4.01
CA LYS A 127 18.53 -25.55 -4.34
C LYS A 127 17.36 -24.64 -4.75
N LEU A 128 16.15 -24.90 -4.26
CA LEU A 128 14.96 -24.08 -4.56
C LEU A 128 14.85 -22.84 -3.67
N PHE A 129 15.54 -22.83 -2.52
CA PHE A 129 15.55 -21.70 -1.61
C PHE A 129 16.55 -20.65 -2.07
N GLN A 130 16.07 -19.42 -2.22
CA GLN A 130 16.95 -18.27 -2.36
C GLN A 130 17.41 -17.81 -0.97
N PRO A 131 18.68 -17.44 -0.79
CA PRO A 131 19.13 -16.81 0.44
C PRO A 131 18.31 -15.55 0.69
N TYR A 132 17.76 -15.40 1.90
CA TYR A 132 17.07 -14.19 2.29
C TYR A 132 18.06 -13.02 2.29
N ARG A 133 17.85 -12.04 1.42
CA ARG A 133 18.60 -10.79 1.40
C ARG A 133 17.77 -9.73 2.11
N ALA A 134 18.10 -9.48 3.36
CA ALA A 134 17.47 -8.41 4.11
C ALA A 134 17.67 -7.07 3.36
N PRO A 135 16.69 -6.16 3.37
CA PRO A 135 16.89 -4.83 2.83
C PRO A 135 18.04 -4.11 3.53
N ASN A 136 18.87 -3.37 2.79
CA ASN A 136 20.08 -2.71 3.29
C ASN A 136 19.82 -1.71 4.44
N TRP A 137 18.56 -1.29 4.65
CA TRP A 137 18.16 -0.37 5.71
C TRP A 137 17.85 -1.07 7.05
N VAL A 138 17.64 -2.40 7.05
CA VAL A 138 17.51 -3.19 8.29
C VAL A 138 18.89 -3.72 8.65
N ARG A 139 19.60 -3.03 9.55
CA ARG A 139 20.75 -3.64 10.25
C ARG A 139 20.17 -4.49 11.38
N LEU A 140 20.07 -5.79 11.14
CA LEU A 140 19.78 -6.79 12.18
C LEU A 140 20.98 -6.93 13.13
#